data_AF-A0A7C1WJ04-F1
#
_entry.id   AF-A0A7C1WJ04-F1
#
_cell.length_a   1.000
_cell.length_b   1.000
_cell.length_c   1.000
_cell.angle_alpha   90.00
_cell.angle_beta   90.00
_cell.angle_gamma   90.00
#
_symmetry.space_group_name_H-M   'P 1'
#
loop_
_entity.id
_entity.type
_entity.pdbx_description
1 polymer ?
#
loop_
_entity_poly.entity_id
_entity_poly.type
_entity_poly.pdbx_seq_one_letter_code
_entity_poly.pdbx_strand_id
1 'polypeptide(L)'
;MIGIKARGKIEDKLDELIEKAHKFIDETKIWNSDLDKTQFRNLLDLASSVESFKVIENFIFYQMGRDTKSKSWSSISNGKAFGELLIEELKSLEKVAEEIANQTKEEVKTIYIELVKLYIGYANRYFTFKKEEKKKAEGGRE
;
A
#
# COMPACT_ATOMS: atom_id res chain seq x y z
N MET A 1 -18.47 -6.14 9.18
CA MET A 1 -17.48 -6.68 10.15
C MET A 1 -17.14 -8.08 9.67
N ILE A 2 -15.87 -8.36 9.42
CA ILE A 2 -15.41 -9.66 8.87
C ILE A 2 -15.66 -10.78 9.88
N GLY A 3 -16.20 -11.91 9.42
CA GLY A 3 -16.39 -13.11 10.23
C GLY A 3 -15.07 -13.75 10.65
N ILE A 4 -15.08 -14.47 11.78
CA ILE A 4 -13.87 -15.08 12.39
C ILE A 4 -13.12 -15.99 11.40
N LYS A 5 -13.84 -16.76 10.58
CA LYS A 5 -13.24 -17.64 9.57
C LYS A 5 -12.47 -16.86 8.50
N ALA A 6 -13.05 -15.78 8.00
CA ALA A 6 -12.39 -14.90 7.03
C ALA A 6 -11.20 -14.17 7.65
N ARG A 7 -11.30 -13.75 8.92
CA ARG A 7 -10.16 -13.19 9.65
C ARG A 7 -9.00 -14.19 9.76
N GLY A 8 -9.27 -15.44 10.13
CA GLY A 8 -8.22 -16.47 10.19
C GLY A 8 -7.55 -16.72 8.84
N LYS A 9 -8.31 -16.69 7.74
CA LYS A 9 -7.74 -16.81 6.39
C LYS A 9 -6.94 -15.60 5.92
N ILE A 10 -7.27 -14.40 6.40
CA ILE A 10 -6.44 -13.21 6.20
C ILE A 10 -5.16 -13.32 7.04
N GLU A 11 -5.26 -13.84 8.28
CA GLU A 11 -4.10 -14.09 9.14
C GLU A 11 -3.10 -15.05 8.50
N ASP A 12 -3.58 -16.14 7.88
CA ASP A 12 -2.76 -17.09 7.10
C ASP A 12 -1.97 -16.41 5.95
N LYS A 13 -2.36 -15.20 5.52
CA LYS A 13 -1.76 -14.45 4.41
C LYS A 13 -0.86 -13.29 4.84
N LEU A 14 -0.73 -13.02 6.14
CA LEU A 14 -0.03 -11.82 6.61
C LEU A 14 1.45 -11.79 6.21
N ASP A 15 2.16 -12.91 6.35
CA ASP A 15 3.58 -12.98 5.99
C ASP A 15 3.79 -12.67 4.50
N GLU A 16 2.97 -13.26 3.63
CA GLU A 16 2.99 -12.99 2.18
C GLU A 16 2.70 -11.52 1.87
N LEU A 17 1.73 -10.90 2.55
CA LEU A 17 1.40 -9.48 2.39
C LEU A 17 2.55 -8.57 2.83
N ILE A 18 3.21 -8.89 3.94
CA ILE A 18 4.36 -8.13 4.45
C ILE A 18 5.51 -8.21 3.45
N GLU A 19 5.84 -9.41 2.97
CA GLU A 19 6.90 -9.61 1.98
C GLU A 19 6.62 -8.86 0.67
N LYS A 20 5.38 -8.94 0.16
CA LYS A 20 4.95 -8.17 -1.02
C LYS A 20 5.10 -6.67 -0.81
N ALA A 21 4.63 -6.15 0.33
CA ALA A 21 4.73 -4.73 0.65
C ALA A 21 6.20 -4.27 0.75
N HIS A 22 7.07 -5.07 1.38
CA HIS A 22 8.50 -4.77 1.48
C HIS A 22 9.15 -4.74 0.10
N LYS A 23 8.91 -5.79 -0.69
CA LYS A 23 9.43 -5.91 -2.06
C LYS A 23 8.99 -4.75 -2.94
N PHE A 24 7.71 -4.38 -2.91
CA PHE A 24 7.17 -3.26 -3.67
C PHE A 24 7.89 -1.94 -3.32
N ILE A 25 8.07 -1.66 -2.03
CA ILE A 25 8.81 -0.47 -1.59
C ILE A 25 10.26 -0.55 -2.08
N ASP A 26 10.93 -1.71 -1.95
CA ASP A 26 12.31 -1.92 -2.38
C ASP A 26 12.53 -1.76 -3.88
N GLU A 27 11.64 -2.31 -4.69
CA GLU A 27 11.69 -2.22 -6.15
C GLU A 27 11.38 -0.81 -6.63
N THR A 28 10.43 -0.13 -5.99
CA THR A 28 10.09 1.25 -6.36
C THR A 28 11.14 2.26 -5.91
N LYS A 29 11.90 1.93 -4.86
CA LYS A 29 12.85 2.82 -4.16
C LYS A 29 12.23 4.17 -3.79
N ILE A 30 10.92 4.18 -3.52
CA ILE A 30 10.16 5.42 -3.35
C ILE A 30 10.66 6.28 -2.17
N TRP A 31 11.38 5.71 -1.21
CA TRP A 31 12.04 6.48 -0.14
C TRP A 31 13.10 7.47 -0.66
N ASN A 32 13.63 7.28 -1.86
CA ASN A 32 14.55 8.20 -2.50
C ASN A 32 13.87 9.42 -3.13
N SER A 33 12.54 9.42 -3.22
CA SER A 33 11.75 10.51 -3.77
C SER A 33 11.40 11.57 -2.71
N ASP A 34 10.71 12.64 -3.13
CA ASP A 34 10.17 13.70 -2.27
C ASP A 34 8.86 13.27 -1.57
N LEU A 35 8.39 12.03 -1.75
CA LEU A 35 7.23 11.51 -1.03
C LEU A 35 7.52 11.57 0.49
N ASP A 36 6.66 12.26 1.24
CA ASP A 36 6.78 12.40 2.69
C ASP A 36 6.02 11.30 3.45
N LYS A 37 6.50 10.97 4.65
CA LYS A 37 5.84 10.02 5.57
C LYS A 37 4.39 10.40 5.86
N THR A 38 4.09 11.69 5.94
CA THR A 38 2.73 12.19 6.16
C THR A 38 1.83 11.90 4.97
N GLN A 39 2.31 12.01 3.73
CA GLN A 39 1.50 11.72 2.55
C GLN A 39 1.08 10.25 2.51
N PHE A 40 2.00 9.34 2.81
CA PHE A 40 1.73 7.91 2.81
C PHE A 40 0.90 7.47 4.04
N ARG A 41 1.10 8.10 5.19
CA ARG A 41 0.21 7.95 6.36
C ARG A 41 -1.21 8.42 6.07
N ASN A 42 -1.39 9.53 5.37
CA ASN A 42 -2.73 10.02 5.00
C ASN A 42 -3.48 9.01 4.09
N LEU A 43 -2.76 8.27 3.23
CA LEU A 43 -3.36 7.17 2.46
C LEU A 43 -3.84 6.05 3.38
N LEU A 44 -3.04 5.65 4.38
CA LEU A 44 -3.43 4.65 5.38
C LEU A 44 -4.64 5.09 6.20
N ASP A 45 -4.65 6.35 6.64
CA ASP A 45 -5.74 6.94 7.42
C ASP A 45 -7.04 6.92 6.60
N LEU A 46 -6.99 7.31 5.32
CA LEU A 46 -8.12 7.23 4.41
C LEU A 46 -8.58 5.78 4.18
N ALA A 47 -7.65 4.86 3.88
CA ALA A 47 -7.98 3.47 3.64
C ALA A 47 -8.69 2.84 4.85
N SER A 48 -8.28 3.22 6.06
CA SER A 48 -8.87 2.75 7.32
C SER A 48 -10.29 3.29 7.57
N SER A 49 -10.65 4.43 6.98
CA SER A 49 -11.96 5.08 7.19
C SER A 49 -13.00 4.77 6.12
N VAL A 50 -12.68 3.99 5.10
CA VAL A 50 -13.57 3.74 3.95
C VAL A 50 -13.71 2.25 3.65
N GLU A 51 -14.88 1.88 3.12
CA GLU A 51 -15.19 0.52 2.64
C GLU A 51 -15.27 0.44 1.11
N SER A 52 -14.56 1.34 0.42
CA SER A 52 -14.60 1.46 -1.05
C SER A 52 -13.21 1.65 -1.64
N PHE A 53 -12.76 0.66 -2.40
CA PHE A 53 -11.48 0.69 -3.08
C PHE A 53 -11.43 1.85 -4.09
N LYS A 54 -12.56 2.19 -4.70
CA LYS A 54 -12.66 3.34 -5.61
C LYS A 54 -12.34 4.68 -4.95
N VAL A 55 -12.62 4.83 -3.65
CA VAL A 55 -12.24 6.05 -2.91
C VAL A 55 -10.72 6.10 -2.70
N ILE A 56 -10.10 4.96 -2.39
CA ILE A 56 -8.65 4.82 -2.24
C ILE A 56 -7.94 5.07 -3.58
N GLU A 57 -8.42 4.44 -4.65
CA GLU A 57 -7.91 4.62 -6.03
C GLU A 57 -8.01 6.09 -6.46
N ASN A 58 -9.17 6.73 -6.24
CA ASN A 58 -9.37 8.14 -6.56
C ASN A 58 -8.45 9.07 -5.76
N PHE A 59 -8.16 8.76 -4.50
CA PHE A 59 -7.18 9.51 -3.72
C PHE A 59 -5.78 9.41 -4.32
N ILE A 60 -5.35 8.22 -4.74
CA ILE A 60 -4.04 8.04 -5.37
C ILE A 60 -3.96 8.85 -6.68
N PHE A 61 -4.99 8.82 -7.53
CA PHE A 61 -5.06 9.68 -8.72
C PHE A 61 -4.96 11.16 -8.38
N TYR A 62 -5.68 11.61 -7.35
CA TYR A 62 -5.61 12.99 -6.90
C TYR A 62 -4.20 13.38 -6.43
N GLN A 63 -3.51 12.50 -5.69
CA GLN A 63 -2.14 12.76 -5.25
C GLN A 63 -1.16 12.82 -6.44
N MET A 64 -1.31 11.92 -7.42
CA MET A 64 -0.53 11.95 -8.66
C MET A 64 -0.73 13.27 -9.42
N GLY A 65 -1.97 13.73 -9.57
CA GLY A 65 -2.28 14.98 -10.26
C GLY A 65 -1.77 16.24 -9.54
N ARG A 66 -1.61 16.17 -8.21
CA ARG A 66 -1.04 17.27 -7.40
C ARG A 66 0.49 17.29 -7.39
N ASP A 67 1.14 16.19 -7.73
CA ASP A 67 2.60 16.09 -7.82
C ASP A 67 3.11 16.71 -9.13
N THR A 68 3.04 18.04 -9.22
CA THR A 68 3.37 18.79 -10.45
C THR A 68 4.85 18.70 -10.86
N LYS A 69 5.73 18.26 -9.95
CA LYS A 69 7.17 18.10 -10.21
C LYS A 69 7.56 16.66 -10.52
N SER A 70 6.63 15.71 -10.42
CA SER A 70 6.88 14.27 -10.57
C SER A 70 8.01 13.76 -9.69
N LYS A 71 8.03 14.22 -8.44
CA LYS A 71 9.06 13.84 -7.46
C LYS A 71 8.52 13.01 -6.31
N SER A 72 7.21 12.76 -6.23
CA SER A 72 6.59 11.98 -5.17
C SER A 72 5.69 10.88 -5.75
N TRP A 73 4.37 11.09 -5.80
CA TRP A 73 3.38 10.14 -6.28
C TRP A 73 3.46 9.84 -7.77
N SER A 74 3.87 10.82 -8.58
CA SER A 74 4.09 10.65 -10.02
C SER A 74 5.57 10.48 -10.37
N SER A 75 6.43 10.22 -9.38
CA SER A 75 7.81 9.80 -9.65
C SER A 75 7.82 8.48 -10.42
N ILE A 76 8.66 8.42 -11.46
CA ILE A 76 8.77 7.25 -12.32
C ILE A 76 9.67 6.22 -11.66
N SER A 77 9.15 5.00 -11.53
CA SER A 77 9.88 3.82 -11.14
C SER A 77 9.50 2.67 -12.06
N ASN A 78 10.47 1.87 -12.51
CA ASN A 78 10.22 0.75 -13.43
C ASN A 78 9.35 1.11 -14.66
N GLY A 79 9.51 2.33 -15.19
CA GLY A 79 8.80 2.80 -16.38
C GLY A 79 7.35 3.27 -16.16
N LYS A 80 6.85 3.31 -14.92
CA LYS A 80 5.51 3.80 -14.57
C LYS A 80 5.54 4.75 -13.37
N ALA A 81 4.50 5.55 -13.19
CA ALA A 81 4.39 6.37 -11.99
C ALA A 81 4.18 5.49 -10.74
N PHE A 82 4.76 5.89 -9.60
CA PHE A 82 4.60 5.18 -8.33
C PHE A 82 3.13 4.94 -7.97
N GLY A 83 2.26 5.94 -8.13
CA GLY A 83 0.84 5.79 -7.85
C GLY A 83 0.15 4.75 -8.74
N GLU A 84 0.56 4.60 -10.00
CA GLU A 84 0.03 3.58 -10.92
C GLU A 84 0.45 2.19 -10.47
N LEU A 85 1.74 2.02 -10.16
CA LEU A 85 2.27 0.76 -9.63
C LEU A 85 1.58 0.36 -8.33
N LEU A 86 1.32 1.32 -7.44
CA LEU A 86 0.59 1.06 -6.21
C LEU A 86 -0.85 0.62 -6.49
N ILE A 87 -1.55 1.25 -7.42
CA ILE A 87 -2.92 0.84 -7.80
C ILE A 87 -2.92 -0.58 -8.38
N GLU A 88 -1.95 -0.91 -9.25
CA GLU A 88 -1.81 -2.26 -9.82
C GLU A 88 -1.59 -3.32 -8.74
N GLU A 89 -0.70 -3.03 -7.79
CA GLU A 89 -0.40 -3.92 -6.67
C GLU A 89 -1.62 -4.11 -5.76
N LEU A 90 -2.34 -3.04 -5.43
CA LEU A 90 -3.57 -3.13 -4.64
C LEU A 90 -4.66 -3.93 -5.37
N LYS A 91 -4.87 -3.71 -6.67
CA LYS A 91 -5.83 -4.49 -7.48
C LYS A 91 -5.49 -5.98 -7.50
N SER A 92 -4.22 -6.33 -7.44
CA SER A 92 -3.82 -7.74 -7.43
C SER A 92 -4.37 -8.51 -6.22
N LEU A 93 -4.66 -7.82 -5.11
CA LEU A 93 -5.21 -8.40 -3.88
C LEU A 93 -6.67 -8.86 -4.04
N GLU A 94 -7.38 -8.43 -5.10
CA GLU A 94 -8.75 -8.86 -5.38
C GLU A 94 -8.81 -10.38 -5.59
N LYS A 95 -7.82 -10.96 -6.28
CA LYS A 95 -7.73 -12.42 -6.46
C LYS A 95 -7.58 -13.16 -5.13
N VAL A 96 -6.77 -12.63 -4.22
CA VAL A 96 -6.60 -13.20 -2.87
C VAL A 96 -7.91 -13.10 -2.10
N ALA A 97 -8.65 -12.00 -2.24
CA ALA A 97 -9.95 -11.84 -1.63
C ALA A 97 -10.98 -12.85 -2.16
N GLU A 98 -11.01 -13.08 -3.47
CA GLU A 98 -11.88 -14.09 -4.12
C GLU A 98 -11.58 -15.50 -3.59
N GLU A 99 -10.30 -15.87 -3.47
CA GLU A 99 -9.88 -17.16 -2.91
C GLU A 99 -10.37 -17.35 -1.47
N ILE A 100 -10.21 -16.33 -0.62
CA ILE A 100 -10.66 -16.38 0.78
C ILE A 100 -12.19 -16.40 0.86
N ALA A 101 -12.88 -15.61 0.04
CA ALA A 101 -14.34 -15.55 0.01
C ALA A 101 -14.94 -16.91 -0.35
N ASN A 102 -14.36 -17.60 -1.34
CA ASN A 102 -14.77 -18.96 -1.73
C ASN A 102 -14.66 -19.98 -0.59
N GLN A 103 -13.70 -19.80 0.32
CA GLN A 103 -13.49 -20.71 1.47
C GLN A 103 -14.37 -20.38 2.67
N THR A 104 -14.79 -19.11 2.81
CA THR A 104 -15.40 -18.61 4.05
C THR A 104 -16.84 -18.17 3.89
N LYS A 105 -17.33 -18.01 2.65
CA LYS A 105 -18.64 -17.45 2.27
C LYS A 105 -18.84 -15.99 2.70
N GLU A 106 -17.75 -15.29 3.00
CA GLU A 106 -17.76 -13.85 3.23
C GLU A 106 -17.79 -13.11 1.90
N GLU A 107 -18.23 -11.86 1.91
CA GLU A 107 -18.33 -11.04 0.71
C GLU A 107 -16.92 -10.57 0.24
N VAL A 108 -16.63 -10.71 -1.06
CA VAL A 108 -15.31 -10.47 -1.63
C VAL A 108 -14.82 -9.05 -1.35
N LYS A 109 -15.66 -8.03 -1.57
CA LYS A 109 -15.28 -6.63 -1.37
C LYS A 109 -14.90 -6.37 0.09
N THR A 110 -15.59 -6.99 1.04
CA THR A 110 -15.27 -6.86 2.48
C THR A 110 -13.87 -7.39 2.78
N ILE A 111 -13.51 -8.59 2.29
CA ILE A 111 -12.15 -9.14 2.45
C ILE A 111 -11.12 -8.29 1.71
N TYR A 112 -11.44 -7.87 0.48
CA TYR A 112 -10.55 -7.10 -0.37
C TYR A 112 -10.13 -5.78 0.28
N ILE A 113 -11.08 -5.04 0.85
CA ILE A 113 -10.78 -3.81 1.57
C ILE A 113 -9.85 -4.05 2.76
N GLU A 114 -10.06 -5.14 3.50
CA GLU A 114 -9.20 -5.46 4.65
C GLU A 114 -7.77 -5.79 4.20
N LEU A 115 -7.60 -6.57 3.13
CA LEU A 115 -6.30 -6.86 2.54
C LEU A 115 -5.60 -5.58 2.08
N VAL A 116 -6.32 -4.65 1.43
CA VAL A 116 -5.80 -3.35 1.00
C VAL A 116 -5.35 -2.51 2.19
N LYS A 117 -6.16 -2.42 3.26
CA LYS A 117 -5.81 -1.69 4.50
C LYS A 117 -4.53 -2.25 5.12
N LEU A 118 -4.44 -3.57 5.26
CA LEU A 118 -3.26 -4.25 5.79
C LEU A 118 -2.02 -4.01 4.93
N TYR A 119 -2.14 -4.18 3.62
CA TYR A 119 -1.04 -3.96 2.68
C TYR A 119 -0.49 -2.53 2.76
N ILE A 120 -1.36 -1.52 2.71
CA ILE A 120 -0.95 -0.11 2.86
C ILE A 120 -0.28 0.11 4.22
N GLY A 121 -0.79 -0.52 5.28
CA GLY A 121 -0.21 -0.47 6.61
C GLY A 121 1.23 -0.99 6.66
N TYR A 122 1.48 -2.17 6.08
CA TYR A 122 2.82 -2.76 6.02
C TYR A 122 3.77 -1.95 5.13
N ALA A 123 3.31 -1.55 3.95
CA ALA A 123 4.07 -0.68 3.05
C ALA A 123 4.47 0.62 3.75
N ASN A 124 3.58 1.23 4.54
CA ASN A 124 3.85 2.47 5.25
C ASN A 124 4.90 2.33 6.35
N ARG A 125 4.86 1.22 7.10
CA ARG A 125 5.88 0.93 8.12
C ARG A 125 7.26 0.75 7.47
N TYR A 126 7.34 -0.02 6.39
CA TYR A 126 8.62 -0.29 5.74
C TYR A 126 9.16 0.92 4.97
N PHE A 127 8.31 1.68 4.30
CA PHE A 127 8.67 2.99 3.72
C PHE A 127 9.26 3.93 4.78
N THR A 128 8.62 4.00 5.95
CA THR A 128 9.11 4.81 7.07
C THR A 128 10.49 4.34 7.53
N PHE A 129 10.68 3.02 7.69
CA PHE A 129 11.98 2.44 8.01
C PHE A 129 13.06 2.86 7.00
N LYS A 130 12.81 2.69 5.68
CA LYS A 130 13.76 3.05 4.62
C LYS A 130 14.10 4.54 4.59
N LYS A 131 13.11 5.42 4.82
CA LYS A 131 13.32 6.87 4.95
C LYS A 131 14.26 7.20 6.11
N GLU A 132 14.10 6.55 7.26
CA GLU A 132 14.95 6.79 8.43
C GLU A 132 16.35 6.18 8.27
N GLU A 133 16.49 5.02 7.62
CA GLU A 133 17.80 4.47 7.24
C GLU A 133 18.57 5.43 6.34
N LYS A 134 17.91 5.97 5.31
CA LYS A 134 18.52 6.96 4.41
C LYS A 134 19.02 8.19 5.18
N LYS A 135 18.18 8.77 6.05
CA LYS A 135 18.56 9.94 6.86
C LYS A 135 19.77 9.66 7.76
N LYS A 136 19.83 8.49 8.41
CA LYS A 136 20.98 8.10 9.24
C LYS A 136 22.26 7.97 8.41
N ALA A 137 22.16 7.38 7.22
CA ALA A 137 23.29 7.24 6.30
C ALA A 137 23.79 8.58 5.75
N GLU A 138 22.91 9.58 5.60
CA GLU A 138 23.26 10.94 5.16
C GLU A 138 23.81 11.79 6.31
N GLY A 139 23.23 11.71 7.52
CA GLY A 139 23.66 12.46 8.69
C GLY A 139 24.89 11.91 9.43
N GLY A 140 25.30 10.66 9.14
CA GLY A 140 26.55 10.07 9.65
C GLY A 140 27.79 10.37 8.81
N ARG A 141 27.70 11.31 7.86
CA ARG A 141 28.79 11.74 6.97
C ARG A 141 29.33 13.14 7.28
N GLU A 142 29.02 13.67 8.46
CA GLU A 142 29.63 14.89 9.04
C GLU A 142 30.81 14.52 9.94
#